data_AF-A0A086A6N5-F1
#
_entry.id   AF-A0A086A6N5-F1
#
_cell.length_a   1.000
_cell.length_b   1.000
_cell.length_c   1.000
_cell.angle_alpha   90.00
_cell.angle_beta   90.00
_cell.angle_gamma   90.00
#
_symmetry.space_group_name_H-M   'P 1'
#
loop_
_entity.id
_entity.type
_entity.pdbx_description
1 polymer ?
#
loop_
_entity_poly.entity_id
_entity_poly.type
_entity_poly.pdbx_seq_one_letter_code
_entity_poly.pdbx_strand_id
1 'polypeptide(L)'
;MKKIFICFSIILSAMSFAQKKGAKPSLPSYSYQTFNCSNIGYFDTNTYKKEEIDGVYQLLYTFTGVNFDSHPVFKLSDVEDIRKNKDTYLQQLEKQYQQKKKELYSLKIINQPMWKKLQQETIQTFENEYQLNKDNIMGFSDPSSLKKSPYYNTCKEYVDVATSGDKQKMYSVWKKFVEARSKDNADPKGVMARFNEKLNDPNKDDYALIDLIGFGFHNCANSSFRPVTDDEGKAYTAFDKIFTKLKADCDEP
;
A
#
# COMPACT_ATOMS: atom_id res chain seq x y z
N MET A 1 -49.78 8.23 -87.07
CA MET A 1 -49.25 7.42 -85.94
C MET A 1 -49.02 8.34 -84.76
N LYS A 2 -49.49 7.91 -83.59
CA LYS A 2 -49.78 8.71 -82.38
C LYS A 2 -48.54 9.39 -81.79
N LYS A 3 -48.65 10.68 -81.43
CA LYS A 3 -47.73 11.37 -80.51
C LYS A 3 -48.48 11.60 -79.20
N ILE A 4 -47.95 11.03 -78.13
CA ILE A 4 -48.47 11.06 -76.77
C ILE A 4 -47.94 12.32 -76.08
N PHE A 5 -48.84 13.12 -75.49
CA PHE A 5 -48.52 14.16 -74.51
C PHE A 5 -48.55 13.54 -73.12
N ILE A 6 -47.49 13.73 -72.33
CA ILE A 6 -47.47 13.48 -70.88
C ILE A 6 -47.02 14.76 -70.20
N CYS A 7 -47.92 15.34 -69.39
CA CYS A 7 -47.66 16.46 -68.51
C CYS A 7 -46.73 16.04 -67.36
N PHE A 8 -45.72 16.85 -67.07
CA PHE A 8 -44.92 16.76 -65.85
C PHE A 8 -45.49 17.71 -64.80
N SER A 9 -45.97 17.16 -63.68
CA SER A 9 -46.32 17.93 -62.48
C SER A 9 -45.12 17.91 -61.53
N ILE A 10 -44.53 19.08 -61.29
CA ILE A 10 -43.44 19.26 -60.31
C ILE A 10 -44.09 19.57 -58.95
N ILE A 11 -43.98 18.63 -58.01
CA ILE A 11 -44.32 18.86 -56.59
C ILE A 11 -43.07 19.45 -55.93
N LEU A 12 -43.15 20.71 -55.49
CA LEU A 12 -42.16 21.31 -54.60
C LEU A 12 -42.32 20.71 -53.19
N SER A 13 -41.40 19.84 -52.79
CA SER A 13 -41.22 19.47 -51.38
C SER A 13 -40.20 20.42 -50.75
N ALA A 14 -40.70 21.30 -49.87
CA ALA A 14 -39.86 22.10 -48.99
C ALA A 14 -39.14 21.17 -47.99
N MET A 15 -37.82 21.01 -48.15
CA MET A 15 -36.99 20.40 -47.11
C MET A 15 -36.71 21.44 -46.04
N SER A 16 -37.40 21.31 -44.90
CA SER A 16 -37.04 21.98 -43.66
C SER A 16 -35.71 21.39 -43.16
N PHE A 17 -34.60 22.11 -43.38
CA PHE A 17 -33.33 21.81 -42.74
C PHE A 17 -33.43 22.11 -41.24
N ALA A 18 -33.79 21.11 -40.44
CA ALA A 18 -33.56 21.15 -39.01
C ALA A 18 -32.04 21.10 -38.76
N GLN A 19 -31.45 22.25 -38.42
CA GLN A 19 -30.09 22.31 -37.87
C GLN A 19 -30.05 21.46 -36.59
N LYS A 20 -29.44 20.27 -36.67
CA LYS A 20 -28.96 19.55 -35.49
C LYS A 20 -28.00 20.49 -34.75
N LYS A 21 -28.44 21.04 -33.62
CA LYS A 21 -27.53 21.61 -32.62
C LYS A 21 -26.45 20.56 -32.37
N GLY A 22 -25.20 20.88 -32.68
CA GLY A 22 -24.07 19.97 -32.50
C GLY A 22 -24.09 19.43 -31.08
N ALA A 23 -24.20 18.11 -30.93
CA ALA A 23 -24.06 17.47 -29.64
C ALA A 23 -22.69 17.86 -29.08
N LYS A 24 -22.63 18.37 -27.85
CA LYS A 24 -21.36 18.57 -27.15
C LYS A 24 -20.59 17.23 -27.22
N PRO A 25 -19.28 17.23 -27.52
CA PRO A 25 -18.50 16.01 -27.51
C PRO A 25 -18.71 15.30 -26.17
N SER A 26 -19.09 14.03 -26.20
CA SER A 26 -19.20 13.24 -24.97
C SER A 26 -17.81 13.07 -24.40
N LEU A 27 -17.60 13.51 -23.16
CA LEU A 27 -16.34 13.27 -22.45
C LEU A 27 -16.12 11.75 -22.29
N PRO A 28 -14.88 11.25 -22.45
CA PRO A 28 -14.57 9.86 -22.15
C PRO A 28 -14.85 9.54 -20.67
N SER A 29 -15.34 8.33 -20.43
CA SER A 29 -15.54 7.80 -19.09
C SER A 29 -14.33 7.01 -18.60
N TYR A 30 -14.15 6.99 -17.28
CA TYR A 30 -13.19 6.21 -16.54
C TYR A 30 -13.93 5.46 -15.44
N SER A 31 -13.84 4.13 -15.43
CA SER A 31 -14.51 3.30 -14.44
C SER A 31 -13.51 2.66 -13.49
N TYR A 32 -13.79 2.71 -12.20
CA TYR A 32 -12.96 2.09 -11.17
C TYR A 32 -13.80 1.61 -10.00
N GLN A 33 -13.26 0.66 -9.24
CA GLN A 33 -13.90 0.14 -8.04
C GLN A 33 -13.17 0.65 -6.81
N THR A 34 -13.95 1.04 -5.81
CA THR A 34 -13.50 1.22 -4.43
C THR A 34 -14.28 0.24 -3.56
N PHE A 35 -13.80 -0.09 -2.35
CA PHE A 35 -14.39 -1.07 -1.41
C PHE A 35 -15.79 -1.60 -1.79
N ASN A 36 -16.83 -0.77 -1.70
CA ASN A 36 -18.23 -1.15 -2.00
C ASN A 36 -18.89 -0.27 -3.07
N CYS A 37 -18.13 0.42 -3.92
CA CYS A 37 -18.69 1.31 -4.93
C CYS A 37 -18.11 1.07 -6.32
N SER A 38 -18.98 1.04 -7.31
CA SER A 38 -18.64 1.17 -8.73
C SER A 38 -18.68 2.64 -9.12
N ASN A 39 -17.52 3.19 -9.46
CA ASN A 39 -17.37 4.60 -9.82
C ASN A 39 -17.24 4.76 -11.33
N ILE A 40 -17.92 5.76 -11.88
CA ILE A 40 -17.79 6.20 -13.28
C ILE A 40 -17.55 7.71 -13.30
N GLY A 41 -16.32 8.09 -13.59
CA GLY A 41 -15.88 9.47 -13.77
C GLY A 41 -15.81 9.86 -15.25
N TYR A 42 -16.01 11.13 -15.58
CA TYR A 42 -15.84 11.68 -16.93
C TYR A 42 -14.79 12.78 -16.92
N PHE A 43 -13.75 12.69 -17.76
CA PHE A 43 -12.60 13.60 -17.71
C PHE A 43 -12.36 14.30 -19.05
N ASP A 44 -11.69 15.45 -18.98
CA ASP A 44 -11.28 16.22 -20.17
C ASP A 44 -9.93 15.71 -20.69
N THR A 45 -9.93 15.18 -21.92
CA THR A 45 -8.74 14.66 -22.59
C THR A 45 -7.72 15.74 -22.97
N ASN A 46 -8.12 17.01 -22.98
CA ASN A 46 -7.17 18.11 -23.17
C ASN A 46 -6.34 18.36 -21.90
N THR A 47 -6.86 17.94 -20.74
CA THR A 47 -6.23 18.15 -19.43
C THR A 47 -5.52 16.89 -18.95
N TYR A 48 -6.12 15.70 -19.12
CA TYR A 48 -5.61 14.44 -18.56
C TYR A 48 -5.60 13.32 -19.60
N LYS A 49 -4.58 12.46 -19.54
CA LYS A 49 -4.55 11.20 -20.29
C LYS A 49 -5.04 10.05 -19.42
N LYS A 50 -5.71 9.06 -20.02
CA LYS A 50 -6.22 7.89 -19.29
C LYS A 50 -5.10 7.19 -18.51
N GLU A 51 -3.93 7.01 -19.13
CA GLU A 51 -2.80 6.31 -18.53
C GLU A 51 -2.23 7.06 -17.32
N GLU A 52 -2.38 8.38 -17.27
CA GLU A 52 -1.97 9.21 -16.14
C GLU A 52 -2.96 9.10 -14.97
N ILE A 53 -4.26 9.00 -15.28
CA ILE A 53 -5.31 8.71 -14.29
C ILE A 53 -5.12 7.29 -13.74
N ASP A 54 -4.82 6.31 -14.59
CA ASP A 54 -4.50 4.94 -14.18
C ASP A 54 -3.30 4.92 -13.22
N GLY A 55 -2.23 5.66 -13.51
CA GLY A 55 -1.08 5.72 -12.62
C GLY A 55 -1.38 6.34 -11.27
N VAL A 56 -2.16 7.42 -11.22
CA VAL A 56 -2.59 8.01 -9.93
C VAL A 56 -3.50 7.05 -9.15
N TYR A 57 -4.42 6.36 -9.83
CA TYR A 57 -5.25 5.34 -9.22
C TYR A 57 -4.40 4.22 -8.60
N GLN A 58 -3.40 3.71 -9.32
CA GLN A 58 -2.49 2.68 -8.81
C GLN A 58 -1.72 3.18 -7.56
N LEU A 59 -1.28 4.44 -7.54
CA LEU A 59 -0.63 5.01 -6.36
C LEU A 59 -1.55 5.04 -5.14
N LEU A 60 -2.84 5.36 -5.31
CA LEU A 60 -3.80 5.56 -4.23
C LEU A 60 -4.46 4.28 -3.70
N TYR A 61 -4.62 3.29 -4.56
CA TYR A 61 -5.43 2.10 -4.24
C TYR A 61 -4.65 0.79 -4.33
N THR A 62 -3.51 0.75 -5.02
CA THR A 62 -2.66 -0.45 -5.11
C THR A 62 -1.46 -0.35 -4.19
N PHE A 63 -0.73 0.76 -4.23
CA PHE A 63 0.57 0.90 -3.55
C PHE A 63 0.52 1.63 -2.19
N THR A 64 -0.68 1.96 -1.67
CA THR A 64 -0.85 2.58 -0.35
C THR A 64 -0.77 1.59 0.81
N GLY A 65 -1.02 0.30 0.54
CA GLY A 65 -1.10 -0.75 1.56
C GLY A 65 0.21 -1.50 1.79
N VAL A 66 0.07 -2.71 2.33
CA VAL A 66 1.15 -3.70 2.43
C VAL A 66 1.43 -4.25 1.05
N ASN A 67 2.68 -4.14 0.61
CA ASN A 67 3.09 -4.47 -0.75
C ASN A 67 3.77 -5.84 -0.85
N PHE A 68 4.10 -6.48 0.26
CA PHE A 68 4.79 -7.77 0.25
C PHE A 68 4.05 -8.77 1.13
N ASP A 69 4.13 -10.05 0.76
CA ASP A 69 3.73 -11.09 1.69
C ASP A 69 4.60 -10.97 2.94
N SER A 70 3.96 -10.64 4.05
CA SER A 70 4.64 -10.61 5.34
C SER A 70 4.67 -12.01 5.93
N HIS A 71 5.79 -12.38 6.55
CA HIS A 71 5.91 -13.56 7.39
C HIS A 71 5.94 -13.11 8.86
N PRO A 72 4.80 -12.68 9.42
CA PRO A 72 4.78 -12.14 10.76
C PRO A 72 5.10 -13.24 11.77
N VAL A 73 5.87 -12.88 12.80
CA VAL A 73 6.33 -13.83 13.81
C VAL A 73 5.69 -13.46 15.14
N PHE A 74 4.74 -14.27 15.60
CA PHE A 74 3.97 -14.02 16.82
C PHE A 74 4.12 -15.14 17.87
N LYS A 75 4.57 -16.32 17.45
CA LYS A 75 4.77 -17.51 18.30
C LYS A 75 6.01 -18.29 17.88
N LEU A 76 6.44 -19.23 18.73
CA LEU A 76 7.65 -20.02 18.52
C LEU A 76 7.64 -20.79 17.18
N SER A 77 6.49 -21.34 16.78
CA SER A 77 6.38 -22.05 15.50
C SER A 77 6.68 -21.16 14.29
N ASP A 78 6.41 -19.85 14.40
CA ASP A 78 6.71 -18.92 13.31
C ASP A 78 8.21 -18.65 13.22
N VAL A 79 8.91 -18.61 14.37
CA VAL A 79 10.37 -18.48 14.42
C VAL A 79 11.03 -19.70 13.77
N GLU A 80 10.55 -20.90 14.11
CA GLU A 80 11.03 -22.16 13.52
C GLU A 80 10.79 -22.20 12.02
N ASP A 81 9.61 -21.77 11.57
CA ASP A 81 9.22 -21.70 10.16
C ASP A 81 10.13 -20.75 9.38
N ILE A 82 10.36 -19.54 9.87
CA ILE A 82 11.31 -18.58 9.27
C ILE A 82 12.72 -19.19 9.18
N ARG A 83 13.23 -19.76 10.27
CA ARG A 83 14.59 -20.34 10.29
C ARG A 83 14.75 -21.48 9.30
N LYS A 84 13.73 -22.32 9.16
CA LYS A 84 13.72 -23.46 8.24
C LYS A 84 13.61 -23.02 6.78
N ASN A 85 12.79 -22.01 6.51
CA ASN A 85 12.39 -21.61 5.15
C ASN A 85 13.02 -20.27 4.70
N LYS A 86 14.01 -19.74 5.44
CA LYS A 86 14.63 -18.43 5.23
C LYS A 86 14.98 -18.15 3.78
N ASP A 87 15.73 -19.05 3.13
CA ASP A 87 16.21 -18.82 1.76
C ASP A 87 15.05 -18.81 0.75
N THR A 88 14.02 -19.64 0.98
CA THR A 88 12.79 -19.63 0.18
C THR A 88 12.03 -18.32 0.35
N TYR A 89 11.87 -17.81 1.57
CA TYR A 89 11.19 -16.54 1.83
C TYR A 89 11.96 -15.35 1.26
N LEU A 90 13.29 -15.35 1.34
CA LEU A 90 14.10 -14.30 0.71
C LEU A 90 13.96 -14.30 -0.82
N GLN A 91 13.94 -15.49 -1.45
CA GLN A 91 13.74 -15.60 -2.90
C GLN A 91 12.33 -15.15 -3.32
N GLN A 92 11.30 -15.50 -2.55
CA GLN A 92 9.94 -15.06 -2.80
C GLN A 92 9.80 -13.54 -2.66
N LEU A 93 10.36 -12.96 -1.60
CA LEU A 93 10.39 -11.52 -1.37
C LEU A 93 11.10 -10.79 -2.52
N GLU A 94 12.26 -11.29 -2.98
CA GLU A 94 12.98 -10.71 -4.11
C GLU A 94 12.16 -10.74 -5.40
N LYS A 95 11.48 -11.86 -5.67
CA LYS A 95 10.61 -11.99 -6.85
C LYS A 95 9.46 -10.98 -6.80
N GLN A 96 8.80 -10.83 -5.66
CA GLN A 96 7.73 -9.86 -5.47
C GLN A 96 8.25 -8.43 -5.64
N TYR A 97 9.41 -8.13 -5.06
CA TYR A 97 10.09 -6.85 -5.21
C TYR A 97 10.35 -6.50 -6.66
N GLN A 98 11.01 -7.35 -7.43
CA GLN A 98 11.31 -7.06 -8.83
C GLN A 98 10.04 -6.87 -9.68
N GLN A 99 9.01 -7.69 -9.45
CA GLN A 99 7.73 -7.56 -10.15
C GLN A 99 7.06 -6.22 -9.84
N LYS A 100 6.81 -5.94 -8.55
CA LYS A 100 6.07 -4.75 -8.11
C LYS A 100 6.86 -3.47 -8.33
N LYS A 101 8.19 -3.52 -8.25
CA LYS A 101 9.08 -2.40 -8.61
C LYS A 101 8.90 -2.01 -10.07
N LYS A 102 8.89 -2.99 -10.97
CA LYS A 102 8.67 -2.72 -12.40
C LYS A 102 7.32 -2.06 -12.64
N GLU A 103 6.27 -2.55 -11.96
CA GLU A 103 4.93 -1.97 -12.03
C GLU A 103 4.94 -0.50 -11.54
N LEU A 104 5.38 -0.25 -10.30
CA LEU A 104 5.42 1.08 -9.68
C LEU A 104 6.26 2.10 -10.46
N TYR A 105 7.45 1.72 -10.91
CA TYR A 105 8.36 2.63 -11.60
C TYR A 105 7.93 2.91 -13.04
N SER A 106 7.06 2.08 -13.61
CA SER A 106 6.52 2.29 -14.96
C SER A 106 5.28 3.19 -14.99
N LEU A 107 4.72 3.54 -13.83
CA LEU A 107 3.51 4.36 -13.74
C LEU A 107 3.73 5.74 -14.37
N LYS A 108 2.89 6.06 -15.35
CA LYS A 108 2.73 7.41 -15.86
C LYS A 108 1.75 8.12 -14.93
N ILE A 109 2.14 9.27 -14.41
CA ILE A 109 1.32 10.04 -13.48
C ILE A 109 1.00 11.40 -14.05
N ILE A 110 -0.09 11.99 -13.56
CA ILE A 110 -0.46 13.37 -13.90
C ILE A 110 0.68 14.30 -13.48
N ASN A 111 1.13 15.15 -14.40
CA ASN A 111 2.27 16.05 -14.21
C ASN A 111 1.92 17.27 -13.32
N GLN A 112 1.48 17.03 -12.09
CA GLN A 112 1.24 18.04 -11.06
C GLN A 112 2.08 17.76 -9.81
N PRO A 113 2.49 18.79 -9.04
CA PRO A 113 3.37 18.63 -7.89
C PRO A 113 2.88 17.62 -6.85
N MET A 114 1.57 17.61 -6.56
CA MET A 114 0.97 16.68 -5.59
C MET A 114 1.18 15.22 -5.98
N TRP A 115 0.91 14.84 -7.23
CA TRP A 115 1.05 13.45 -7.70
C TRP A 115 2.50 13.01 -7.80
N LYS A 116 3.41 13.92 -8.18
CA LYS A 116 4.85 13.63 -8.17
C LYS A 116 5.36 13.37 -6.76
N LYS A 117 4.92 14.18 -5.79
CA LYS A 117 5.27 13.99 -4.39
C LYS A 117 4.73 12.65 -3.88
N LEU A 118 3.46 12.33 -4.15
CA LEU A 118 2.88 11.04 -3.80
C LEU A 118 3.67 9.87 -4.40
N GLN A 119 4.02 9.93 -5.69
CA GLN A 119 4.83 8.89 -6.33
C GLN A 119 6.18 8.69 -5.64
N GLN A 120 6.87 9.79 -5.29
CA GLN A 120 8.15 9.73 -4.58
C GLN A 120 8.02 9.10 -3.19
N GLU A 121 7.01 9.50 -2.43
CA GLU A 121 6.71 8.95 -1.10
C GLU A 121 6.32 7.47 -1.16
N THR A 122 5.53 7.08 -2.17
CA THR A 122 5.17 5.69 -2.43
C THR A 122 6.40 4.84 -2.77
N ILE A 123 7.28 5.33 -3.65
CA ILE A 123 8.53 4.65 -4.00
C ILE A 123 9.42 4.48 -2.77
N GLN A 124 9.61 5.54 -1.99
CA GLN A 124 10.41 5.47 -0.77
C GLN A 124 9.82 4.45 0.21
N THR A 125 8.51 4.47 0.42
CA THR A 125 7.83 3.53 1.31
C THR A 125 7.97 2.09 0.83
N PHE A 126 7.77 1.83 -0.46
CA PHE A 126 7.90 0.52 -1.08
C PHE A 126 9.31 -0.07 -0.92
N GLU A 127 10.34 0.71 -1.22
CA GLU A 127 11.74 0.28 -1.11
C GLU A 127 12.12 -0.02 0.35
N ASN A 128 11.68 0.82 1.29
CA ASN A 128 11.94 0.61 2.70
C ASN A 128 11.16 -0.58 3.29
N GLU A 129 9.92 -0.81 2.84
CA GLU A 129 9.12 -1.96 3.24
C GLU A 129 9.76 -3.28 2.77
N TYR A 130 10.28 -3.32 1.54
CA TYR A 130 11.08 -4.46 1.06
C TYR A 130 12.29 -4.73 1.97
N GLN A 131 13.06 -3.68 2.27
CA GLN A 131 14.26 -3.81 3.09
C GLN A 131 13.92 -4.24 4.53
N LEU A 132 12.82 -3.74 5.10
CA LEU A 132 12.37 -4.13 6.43
C LEU A 132 11.94 -5.61 6.47
N ASN A 133 11.18 -6.08 5.48
CA ASN A 133 10.80 -7.49 5.39
C ASN A 133 12.03 -8.39 5.29
N LYS A 134 13.01 -8.01 4.48
CA LYS A 134 14.30 -8.70 4.36
C LYS A 134 15.05 -8.75 5.68
N ASP A 135 15.15 -7.62 6.38
CA ASP A 135 15.81 -7.52 7.68
C ASP A 135 15.12 -8.38 8.74
N ASN A 136 13.78 -8.46 8.74
CA ASN A 136 13.04 -9.32 9.67
C ASN A 136 13.32 -10.81 9.42
N ILE A 137 13.25 -11.28 8.16
CA ILE A 137 13.55 -12.68 7.80
C ILE A 137 14.97 -13.04 8.23
N MET A 138 15.93 -12.17 7.91
CA MET A 138 17.33 -12.34 8.28
C MET A 138 17.53 -12.28 9.80
N GLY A 139 16.88 -11.34 10.49
CA GLY A 139 17.03 -11.09 11.93
C GLY A 139 16.51 -12.23 12.79
N PHE A 140 15.41 -12.88 12.42
CA PHE A 140 14.91 -14.05 13.16
C PHE A 140 15.79 -15.30 12.98
N SER A 141 16.54 -15.37 11.88
CA SER A 141 17.48 -16.44 11.60
C SER A 141 18.86 -16.20 12.21
N ASP A 142 19.37 -14.97 12.10
CA ASP A 142 20.59 -14.48 12.69
C ASP A 142 20.39 -13.02 13.13
N PRO A 143 20.13 -12.76 14.43
CA PRO A 143 19.93 -11.41 14.93
C PRO A 143 21.07 -10.46 14.60
N SER A 144 22.31 -10.96 14.49
CA SER A 144 23.49 -10.13 14.19
C SER A 144 23.42 -9.46 12.83
N SER A 145 22.63 -10.02 11.90
CA SER A 145 22.36 -9.42 10.58
C SER A 145 21.76 -8.02 10.70
N LEU A 146 20.97 -7.74 11.74
CA LEU A 146 20.34 -6.44 11.97
C LEU A 146 21.34 -5.30 12.19
N LYS A 147 22.59 -5.59 12.58
CA LYS A 147 23.65 -4.56 12.67
C LYS A 147 24.00 -3.94 11.31
N LYS A 148 23.65 -4.62 10.22
CA LYS A 148 23.84 -4.14 8.83
C LYS A 148 22.59 -3.49 8.26
N SER A 149 21.48 -3.49 9.00
CA SER A 149 20.23 -2.85 8.56
C SER A 149 20.44 -1.35 8.42
N PRO A 150 19.86 -0.70 7.39
CA PRO A 150 19.85 0.76 7.32
C PRO A 150 19.12 1.41 8.51
N TYR A 151 18.26 0.65 9.20
CA TYR A 151 17.52 1.12 10.37
C TYR A 151 18.30 0.98 11.69
N TYR A 152 19.55 0.49 11.66
CA TYR A 152 20.34 0.25 12.86
C TYR A 152 20.42 1.47 13.77
N ASN A 153 20.79 2.64 13.23
CA ASN A 153 20.95 3.84 14.04
C ASN A 153 19.61 4.32 14.64
N THR A 154 18.54 4.23 13.85
CA THR A 154 17.19 4.62 14.29
C THR A 154 16.66 3.69 15.38
N CYS A 155 16.94 2.39 15.27
CA CYS A 155 16.38 1.33 16.13
C CYS A 155 17.44 0.65 17.00
N LYS A 156 18.49 1.40 17.33
CA LYS A 156 19.70 0.90 17.98
C LYS A 156 19.44 0.15 19.28
N GLU A 157 18.52 0.63 20.09
CA GLU A 157 18.14 -0.01 21.35
C GLU A 157 17.73 -1.47 21.15
N TYR A 158 16.86 -1.74 20.18
CA TYR A 158 16.36 -3.09 19.90
C TYR A 158 17.45 -3.95 19.26
N VAL A 159 18.21 -3.41 18.31
CA VAL A 159 19.25 -4.17 17.60
C VAL A 159 20.41 -4.53 18.53
N ASP A 160 20.93 -3.58 19.30
CA ASP A 160 22.06 -3.84 20.20
C ASP A 160 21.70 -4.93 21.20
N VAL A 161 20.49 -4.89 21.73
CA VAL A 161 20.03 -5.84 22.74
C VAL A 161 19.83 -7.23 22.14
N ALA A 162 19.14 -7.34 21.01
CA ALA A 162 18.92 -8.61 20.31
C ALA A 162 20.22 -9.29 19.87
N THR A 163 21.31 -8.54 19.77
CA THR A 163 22.62 -9.02 19.28
C THR A 163 23.74 -9.02 20.34
N SER A 164 23.45 -8.60 21.57
CA SER A 164 24.48 -8.31 22.58
C SER A 164 25.15 -9.54 23.20
N GLY A 165 24.60 -10.75 23.02
CA GLY A 165 25.03 -11.96 23.73
C GLY A 165 24.73 -11.95 25.24
N ASP A 166 24.54 -10.76 25.84
CA ASP A 166 24.09 -10.56 27.21
C ASP A 166 22.58 -10.77 27.34
N LYS A 167 22.22 -12.00 27.72
CA LYS A 167 20.82 -12.41 27.89
C LYS A 167 20.11 -11.67 29.01
N GLN A 168 20.80 -11.29 30.08
CA GLN A 168 20.16 -10.58 31.19
C GLN A 168 19.78 -9.15 30.77
N LYS A 169 20.65 -8.49 30.02
CA LYS A 169 20.32 -7.19 29.40
C LYS A 169 19.14 -7.34 28.43
N MET A 170 19.11 -8.40 27.63
CA MET A 170 17.99 -8.71 26.73
C MET A 170 16.67 -8.85 27.48
N TYR A 171 16.62 -9.66 28.53
CA TYR A 171 15.39 -9.83 29.30
C TYR A 171 14.96 -8.55 30.03
N SER A 172 15.91 -7.73 30.50
CA SER A 172 15.61 -6.45 31.14
C SER A 172 14.91 -5.49 30.18
N VAL A 173 15.41 -5.36 28.95
CA VAL A 173 14.81 -4.50 27.92
C VAL A 173 13.49 -5.09 27.42
N TRP A 174 13.42 -6.40 27.22
CA TRP A 174 12.17 -7.09 26.89
C TRP A 174 11.08 -6.84 27.94
N LYS A 175 11.42 -6.94 29.24
CA LYS A 175 10.52 -6.62 30.34
C LYS A 175 10.00 -5.18 30.24
N LYS A 176 10.90 -4.19 30.09
CA LYS A 176 10.52 -2.78 29.94
C LYS A 176 9.61 -2.54 28.74
N PHE A 177 9.89 -3.21 27.62
CA PHE A 177 9.06 -3.13 26.42
C PHE A 177 7.64 -3.64 26.69
N VAL A 178 7.50 -4.79 27.35
CA VAL A 178 6.18 -5.33 27.71
C VAL A 178 5.47 -4.47 28.76
N GLU A 179 6.19 -3.97 29.77
CA GLU A 179 5.64 -3.05 30.78
C GLU A 179 5.13 -1.73 30.18
N ALA A 180 5.79 -1.22 29.14
CA ALA A 180 5.31 -0.04 28.44
C ALA A 180 3.99 -0.35 27.71
N ARG A 181 3.94 -1.46 26.96
CA ARG A 181 2.74 -1.87 26.21
C ARG A 181 1.57 -2.31 27.10
N SER A 182 1.83 -2.80 28.31
CA SER A 182 0.77 -3.25 29.21
C SER A 182 -0.06 -2.08 29.75
N LYS A 183 0.51 -0.89 29.88
CA LYS A 183 -0.18 0.32 30.40
C LYS A 183 -1.36 0.75 29.54
N ASP A 184 -1.24 0.57 28.24
CA ASP A 184 -2.27 0.94 27.27
C ASP A 184 -3.20 -0.24 26.91
N ASN A 185 -3.06 -1.37 27.61
CA ASN A 185 -3.88 -2.56 27.40
C ASN A 185 -5.11 -2.58 28.33
N ALA A 186 -6.21 -3.16 27.86
CA ALA A 186 -7.42 -3.36 28.66
C ALA A 186 -7.21 -4.31 29.87
N ASP A 187 -6.20 -5.19 29.81
CA ASP A 187 -5.81 -6.07 30.90
C ASP A 187 -4.27 -6.04 31.14
N PRO A 188 -3.75 -5.01 31.82
CA PRO A 188 -2.32 -4.89 32.11
C PRO A 188 -1.77 -6.06 32.93
N LYS A 189 -2.57 -6.61 33.85
CA LYS A 189 -2.16 -7.72 34.73
C LYS A 189 -1.99 -9.00 33.93
N GLY A 190 -2.93 -9.33 33.05
CA GLY A 190 -2.83 -10.51 32.18
C GLY A 190 -1.66 -10.42 31.20
N VAL A 191 -1.34 -9.22 30.68
CA VAL A 191 -0.14 -9.01 29.86
C VAL A 191 1.13 -9.38 30.64
N MET A 192 1.28 -8.89 31.87
CA MET A 192 2.45 -9.19 32.70
C MET A 192 2.50 -10.65 33.16
N ALA A 193 1.34 -11.28 33.41
CA ALA A 193 1.27 -12.71 33.74
C ALA A 193 1.80 -13.56 32.57
N ARG A 194 1.31 -13.33 31.35
CA ARG A 194 1.79 -14.01 30.13
C ARG A 194 3.28 -13.78 29.87
N PHE A 195 3.78 -12.58 30.17
CA PHE A 195 5.21 -12.31 30.09
C PHE A 195 6.01 -13.14 31.08
N ASN A 196 5.59 -13.22 32.34
CA ASN A 196 6.29 -14.01 33.35
C ASN A 196 6.27 -15.51 33.00
N GLU A 197 5.18 -16.02 32.42
CA GLU A 197 5.13 -17.38 31.88
C GLU A 197 6.21 -17.59 30.80
N LYS A 198 6.26 -16.71 29.79
CA LYS A 198 7.28 -16.76 28.72
C LYS A 198 8.71 -16.61 29.26
N LEU A 199 8.91 -15.78 30.28
CA LEU A 199 10.22 -15.56 30.90
C LEU A 199 10.71 -16.80 31.67
N ASN A 200 9.81 -17.63 32.17
CA ASN A 200 10.14 -18.88 32.85
C ASN A 200 10.25 -20.09 31.90
N ASP A 201 9.88 -19.92 30.63
CA ASP A 201 9.95 -20.98 29.62
C ASP A 201 11.40 -21.28 29.19
N PRO A 202 11.74 -22.55 28.87
CA PRO A 202 13.04 -22.88 28.28
C PRO A 202 13.38 -22.10 27.01
N ASN A 203 12.37 -21.72 26.21
CA ASN A 203 12.49 -20.98 24.95
C ASN A 203 12.34 -19.45 25.13
N LYS A 204 12.52 -18.92 26.35
CA LYS A 204 12.45 -17.48 26.66
C LYS A 204 13.28 -16.58 25.73
N ASP A 205 14.37 -17.10 25.17
CA ASP A 205 15.20 -16.38 24.20
C ASP A 205 14.44 -16.06 22.93
N ASP A 206 13.73 -17.05 22.37
CA ASP A 206 12.95 -16.85 21.16
C ASP A 206 11.71 -15.99 21.44
N TYR A 207 11.10 -16.12 22.62
CA TYR A 207 10.05 -15.17 23.03
C TYR A 207 10.54 -13.73 23.11
N ALA A 208 11.76 -13.51 23.63
CA ALA A 208 12.36 -12.18 23.65
C ALA A 208 12.61 -11.66 22.23
N LEU A 209 13.10 -12.51 21.31
CA LEU A 209 13.32 -12.12 19.91
C LEU A 209 12.00 -11.81 19.19
N ILE A 210 10.93 -12.57 19.44
CA ILE A 210 9.60 -12.29 18.90
C ILE A 210 9.17 -10.86 19.26
N ASP A 211 9.31 -10.48 20.52
CA ASP A 211 8.90 -9.15 20.97
C ASP A 211 9.86 -8.04 20.52
N LEU A 212 11.17 -8.25 20.65
CA LEU A 212 12.18 -7.24 20.36
C LEU A 212 12.42 -7.03 18.86
N ILE A 213 12.41 -8.09 18.04
CA ILE A 213 12.54 -7.98 16.58
C ILE A 213 11.18 -7.74 15.95
N GLY A 214 10.21 -8.62 16.23
CA GLY A 214 8.90 -8.63 15.56
C GLY A 214 8.02 -7.44 15.89
N PHE A 215 8.21 -6.81 17.06
CA PHE A 215 7.49 -5.59 17.41
C PHE A 215 8.41 -4.40 17.65
N GLY A 216 9.45 -4.54 18.47
CA GLY A 216 10.36 -3.43 18.81
C GLY A 216 11.04 -2.84 17.58
N PHE A 217 11.93 -3.62 16.96
CA PHE A 217 12.65 -3.24 15.74
C PHE A 217 11.69 -2.98 14.57
N HIS A 218 10.75 -3.91 14.31
CA HIS A 218 9.80 -3.77 13.19
C HIS A 218 9.03 -2.46 13.25
N ASN A 219 8.41 -2.14 14.38
CA ASN A 219 7.60 -0.92 14.50
C ASN A 219 8.48 0.32 14.46
N CYS A 220 9.63 0.30 15.12
CA CYS A 220 10.59 1.40 15.06
C CYS A 220 11.01 1.71 13.61
N ALA A 221 11.39 0.67 12.84
CA ALA A 221 11.80 0.82 11.46
C ALA A 221 10.63 1.28 10.58
N ASN A 222 9.47 0.63 10.68
CA ASN A 222 8.28 0.99 9.90
C ASN A 222 7.85 2.45 10.14
N SER A 223 7.85 2.91 11.38
CA SER A 223 7.54 4.31 11.71
C SER A 223 8.57 5.32 11.19
N SER A 224 9.79 4.88 10.87
CA SER A 224 10.87 5.78 10.45
C SER A 224 10.79 6.23 8.98
N PHE A 225 10.06 5.49 8.13
CA PHE A 225 10.00 5.76 6.69
C PHE A 225 8.58 5.97 6.15
N ARG A 226 7.54 5.65 6.93
CA ARG A 226 6.16 5.89 6.52
C ARG A 226 5.87 7.41 6.56
N PRO A 227 5.29 7.99 5.50
CA PRO A 227 4.85 9.38 5.55
C PRO A 227 3.75 9.55 6.60
N VAL A 228 3.56 10.78 7.06
CA VAL A 228 2.43 11.14 7.92
C VAL A 228 1.14 10.83 7.18
N THR A 229 0.20 10.17 7.85
CA THR A 229 -1.10 9.81 7.28
C THR A 229 -1.82 11.04 6.76
N ASP A 230 -2.41 10.94 5.57
CA ASP A 230 -3.33 11.94 5.03
C ASP A 230 -4.71 11.77 5.68
N ASP A 231 -4.81 12.14 6.95
CA ASP A 231 -6.04 11.98 7.76
C ASP A 231 -7.25 12.73 7.17
N GLU A 232 -7.00 13.77 6.36
CA GLU A 232 -8.03 14.55 5.69
C GLU A 232 -8.43 13.98 4.31
N GLY A 233 -7.79 12.90 3.84
CA GLY A 233 -8.08 12.30 2.54
C GLY A 233 -7.90 13.27 1.37
N LYS A 234 -6.94 14.20 1.47
CA LYS A 234 -6.67 15.24 0.45
C LYS A 234 -6.33 14.64 -0.90
N ALA A 235 -5.54 13.56 -0.93
CA ALA A 235 -5.12 12.92 -2.17
C ALA A 235 -6.32 12.24 -2.86
N TYR A 236 -7.18 11.55 -2.12
CA TYR A 236 -8.41 10.95 -2.64
C TYR A 236 -9.39 12.02 -3.14
N THR A 237 -9.59 13.09 -2.37
CA THR A 237 -10.43 14.23 -2.78
C THR A 237 -9.89 14.92 -4.04
N ALA A 238 -8.56 14.99 -4.18
CA ALA A 238 -7.92 15.54 -5.38
C ALA A 238 -8.10 14.62 -6.59
N PHE A 239 -8.14 13.30 -6.39
CA PHE A 239 -8.41 12.33 -7.44
C PHE A 239 -9.83 12.49 -7.99
N ASP A 240 -10.83 12.65 -7.13
CA ASP A 240 -12.22 12.88 -7.56
C ASP A 240 -12.37 14.14 -8.42
N LYS A 241 -11.59 15.19 -8.12
CA LYS A 241 -11.58 16.46 -8.86
C LYS A 241 -10.98 16.37 -10.26
N ILE A 242 -10.35 15.25 -10.64
CA ILE A 242 -9.95 14.98 -12.02
C ILE A 242 -11.19 14.85 -12.91
N PHE A 243 -12.29 14.35 -12.35
CA PHE A 243 -13.51 14.09 -13.09
C PHE A 243 -14.44 15.31 -13.06
N THR A 244 -14.85 15.77 -14.25
CA THR A 244 -15.86 16.81 -14.42
C THR A 244 -17.25 16.38 -13.92
N LYS A 245 -17.47 15.07 -13.91
CA LYS A 245 -18.64 14.41 -13.36
C LYS A 245 -18.21 13.05 -12.84
N LEU A 246 -18.54 12.76 -11.59
CA LEU A 246 -18.32 11.47 -10.95
C LEU A 246 -19.68 10.91 -10.51
N LYS A 247 -19.93 9.65 -10.85
CA LYS A 247 -21.07 8.88 -10.34
C LYS A 247 -20.52 7.71 -9.55
N ALA A 248 -21.05 7.51 -8.35
CA ALA A 248 -20.78 6.34 -7.53
C ALA A 248 -22.10 5.57 -7.38
N ASP A 249 -22.04 4.27 -7.61
CA ASP A 249 -23.09 3.31 -7.28
C ASP A 249 -22.55 2.40 -6.19
N CYS A 250 -23.06 2.54 -4.98
CA CYS A 250 -22.53 1.89 -3.79
C CYS A 250 -23.55 0.92 -3.21
N ASP A 251 -23.09 -0.27 -2.81
CA ASP A 251 -23.94 -1.21 -2.07
C ASP A 251 -24.31 -0.59 -0.71
N GLU A 252 -25.59 -0.68 -0.33
CA GLU A 252 -26.03 -0.26 1.01
C GLU A 252 -25.38 -1.18 2.08
N PRO A 253 -24.96 -0.63 3.23
CA PRO A 253 -24.27 -1.38 4.28
C PRO A 253 -25.13 -2.45 4.97
#